data_AF-A0A7C4E3X7-F1
#
_entry.id   AF-A0A7C4E3X7-F1
#
_cell.length_a   1.000
_cell.length_b   1.000
_cell.length_c   1.000
_cell.angle_alpha   90.00
_cell.angle_beta   90.00
_cell.angle_gamma   90.00
#
_symmetry.space_group_name_H-M   'P 1'
#
loop_
_entity.id
_entity.type
_entity.pdbx_description
1 polymer ?
#
loop_
_entity_poly.entity_id
_entity_poly.type
_entity_poly.pdbx_seq_one_letter_code
_entity_poly.pdbx_strand_id
1 'polypeptide(L)'
;MIGRVTQNSISKEFLFYLKDRMVEMNKRQTDLTSMSKIRIPEDDPVGTTLSMNFQSRLKEIETYINNIEEGQARLNIMDSNLQSATDILQRIRELTIQAANGTYTKDDTKKMAIEVDQLIRELVNIANSYYKQSSLYGGHMTDTPFKVEYGLSEDLDYEVVKKVVFMGNDGTVMRQADTNDFVQINLSGNRLFASENTVIKSTIPGTGFIAEKDQVFKIDGVEVFVAKGDNLETIVDKINSLNIPVKAYIDNSTGNNFLVIESTIPHNITIEDI
;
A
#
# COMPACT_ATOMS: atom_id res chain seq x y z
N MET A 1 -55.93 -15.11 -71.90
CA MET A 1 -56.90 -14.20 -71.26
C MET A 1 -56.21 -13.61 -70.03
N ILE A 2 -55.80 -12.35 -70.10
CA ILE A 2 -55.06 -11.67 -69.02
C ILE A 2 -56.04 -11.47 -67.87
N GLY A 3 -55.79 -12.14 -66.73
CA GLY A 3 -56.67 -12.11 -65.57
C GLY A 3 -56.84 -10.69 -65.04
N ARG A 4 -58.03 -10.36 -64.54
CA ARG A 4 -58.32 -9.12 -63.80
C ARG A 4 -57.40 -9.06 -62.58
N VAL A 5 -56.22 -8.46 -62.73
CA VAL A 5 -55.41 -7.97 -61.61
C VAL A 5 -56.20 -6.79 -61.04
N THR A 6 -56.99 -7.08 -60.01
CA THR A 6 -58.03 -6.19 -59.51
C THR A 6 -57.43 -4.90 -58.94
N GLN A 7 -58.05 -3.76 -59.24
CA GLN A 7 -57.74 -2.43 -58.67
C GLN A 7 -57.46 -2.46 -57.15
N ASN A 8 -58.16 -3.34 -56.42
CA ASN A 8 -57.98 -3.56 -54.98
C ASN A 8 -56.62 -4.16 -54.60
N SER A 9 -56.01 -4.98 -55.44
CA SER A 9 -54.64 -5.48 -55.22
C SER A 9 -53.61 -4.37 -55.38
N ILE A 10 -53.76 -3.53 -56.42
CA ILE A 10 -52.90 -2.37 -56.67
C ILE A 10 -53.00 -1.36 -55.51
N SER A 11 -54.21 -1.06 -55.04
CA SER A 11 -54.40 -0.17 -53.89
C SER A 11 -53.86 -0.75 -52.58
N LYS A 12 -54.01 -2.06 -52.33
CA LYS A 12 -53.42 -2.72 -51.14
C LYS A 12 -51.91 -2.70 -51.18
N GLU A 13 -51.33 -2.93 -52.34
CA GLU A 13 -49.88 -2.94 -52.55
C GLU A 13 -49.30 -1.51 -52.40
N PHE A 14 -49.98 -0.49 -52.93
CA PHE A 14 -49.62 0.90 -52.68
C PHE A 14 -49.68 1.27 -51.18
N LEU A 15 -50.74 0.86 -50.48
CA LEU A 15 -50.87 1.09 -49.04
C LEU A 15 -49.80 0.34 -48.23
N PHE A 16 -49.39 -0.85 -48.67
CA PHE A 16 -48.29 -1.60 -48.07
C PHE A 16 -46.97 -0.85 -48.26
N TYR A 17 -46.65 -0.41 -49.48
CA TYR A 17 -45.44 0.39 -49.74
C TYR A 17 -45.44 1.72 -48.98
N LEU A 18 -46.58 2.42 -48.88
CA LEU A 18 -46.64 3.65 -48.09
C LEU A 18 -46.38 3.41 -46.61
N LYS A 19 -46.93 2.33 -46.03
CA LYS A 19 -46.67 1.97 -44.63
C LYS A 19 -45.20 1.63 -44.41
N ASP A 20 -44.60 0.87 -45.32
CA ASP A 20 -43.18 0.54 -45.27
C ASP A 20 -42.29 1.80 -45.32
N ARG A 21 -42.61 2.74 -46.23
CA ARG A 21 -41.92 4.04 -46.31
C ARG A 21 -42.12 4.92 -45.09
N MET A 22 -43.30 4.93 -44.47
CA MET A 22 -43.55 5.66 -43.22
C MET A 22 -42.74 5.08 -42.05
N VAL A 23 -42.61 3.75 -41.97
CA VAL A 23 -41.77 3.09 -40.95
C VAL A 23 -40.30 3.44 -41.17
N GLU A 24 -39.80 3.38 -42.40
CA GLU A 24 -38.43 3.76 -42.74
C GLU A 24 -38.13 5.24 -42.42
N MET A 25 -39.06 6.13 -42.76
CA MET A 25 -38.95 7.57 -42.46
C MET A 25 -38.90 7.83 -40.94
N ASN A 26 -39.81 7.21 -40.17
CA ASN A 26 -39.82 7.35 -38.71
C ASN A 26 -38.53 6.81 -38.08
N LYS A 27 -37.99 5.69 -38.59
CA LYS A 27 -36.71 5.15 -38.14
C LYS A 27 -35.58 6.16 -38.38
N ARG A 28 -35.41 6.64 -39.62
CA ARG A 28 -34.39 7.64 -39.96
C ARG A 28 -34.54 8.94 -39.15
N GLN A 29 -35.77 9.41 -38.95
CA GLN A 29 -36.03 10.58 -38.11
C GLN A 29 -35.53 10.34 -36.68
N THR A 30 -35.79 9.16 -36.11
CA THR A 30 -35.38 8.82 -34.75
C THR A 30 -33.85 8.67 -34.63
N ASP A 31 -33.20 8.08 -35.64
CA ASP A 31 -31.75 7.94 -35.69
C ASP A 31 -31.07 9.31 -35.79
N LEU A 32 -31.65 10.23 -36.57
CA LEU A 32 -31.19 11.64 -36.64
C LEU A 32 -31.39 12.36 -35.30
N THR A 33 -32.55 12.19 -34.64
CA THR A 33 -32.78 12.86 -33.35
C THR A 33 -31.92 12.29 -32.22
N SER A 34 -31.63 10.99 -32.24
CA SER A 34 -30.78 10.34 -31.23
C SER A 34 -29.29 10.44 -31.55
N MET A 35 -28.94 10.87 -32.77
CA MET A 35 -27.58 10.88 -33.31
C MET A 35 -26.86 9.52 -33.20
N SER A 36 -27.60 8.43 -33.00
CA SER A 36 -27.07 7.08 -32.88
C SER A 36 -27.65 6.19 -33.98
N LYS A 37 -26.75 5.46 -34.66
CA LYS A 37 -27.13 4.46 -35.67
C LYS A 37 -27.64 3.16 -35.05
N ILE A 38 -27.28 2.88 -33.79
CA ILE A 38 -27.65 1.67 -33.06
C ILE A 38 -28.38 2.11 -31.80
N ARG A 39 -29.70 1.90 -31.77
CA ARG A 39 -30.55 2.29 -30.63
C ARG A 39 -31.01 1.10 -29.81
N ILE A 40 -31.37 0.01 -30.49
CA ILE A 40 -31.79 -1.24 -29.87
C ILE A 40 -30.96 -2.41 -30.42
N PRO A 41 -30.76 -3.49 -29.64
CA PRO A 41 -30.01 -4.67 -30.08
C PRO A 41 -30.54 -5.31 -31.37
N GLU A 42 -31.82 -5.10 -31.68
CA GLU A 42 -32.48 -5.61 -32.89
C GLU A 42 -31.97 -4.94 -34.18
N ASP A 43 -31.50 -3.69 -34.12
CA ASP A 43 -31.05 -2.94 -35.31
C ASP A 43 -29.69 -3.45 -35.85
N ASP A 44 -28.78 -3.83 -34.96
CA ASP A 44 -27.49 -4.44 -35.26
C ASP A 44 -26.98 -5.17 -34.00
N PRO A 45 -27.20 -6.49 -33.85
CA PRO A 45 -26.76 -7.21 -32.66
C PRO A 45 -25.23 -7.28 -32.53
N VAL A 46 -24.51 -7.26 -33.65
CA VAL A 46 -23.04 -7.30 -33.68
C VAL A 46 -22.48 -5.94 -33.26
N GLY A 47 -22.97 -4.87 -33.89
CA GLY A 47 -22.59 -3.51 -33.54
C GLY A 47 -22.98 -3.13 -32.11
N THR A 48 -24.15 -3.58 -31.63
CA THR A 48 -24.58 -3.37 -30.23
C THR A 48 -23.61 -4.05 -29.26
N THR A 49 -23.24 -5.30 -29.51
CA THR A 49 -22.27 -6.02 -28.69
C THR A 49 -20.92 -5.30 -28.65
N LEU A 50 -20.46 -4.82 -29.81
CA LEU A 50 -19.22 -4.05 -29.92
C LEU A 50 -19.30 -2.72 -29.15
N SER A 51 -20.41 -1.98 -29.27
CA SER A 51 -20.65 -0.75 -28.52
C SER A 51 -20.69 -0.99 -27.01
N MET A 52 -21.33 -2.07 -26.56
CA MET A 52 -21.35 -2.45 -25.14
C MET A 52 -19.94 -2.77 -24.63
N ASN A 53 -19.13 -3.49 -25.43
CA ASN A 53 -17.73 -3.75 -25.09
C ASN A 53 -16.91 -2.46 -24.97
N PHE A 54 -17.09 -1.50 -25.88
CA PHE A 54 -16.42 -0.20 -25.78
C PHE A 54 -16.89 0.60 -24.56
N GLN A 55 -18.19 0.60 -24.26
CA GLN A 55 -18.72 1.24 -23.05
C GLN A 55 -18.14 0.63 -21.77
N SER A 56 -18.02 -0.70 -21.70
CA SER A 56 -17.36 -1.38 -20.58
C SER A 56 -15.91 -0.94 -20.43
N ARG A 57 -15.16 -0.94 -21.54
CA ARG A 57 -13.75 -0.49 -21.56
C ARG A 57 -13.59 0.97 -21.15
N LEU A 58 -14.48 1.86 -21.59
CA LEU A 58 -14.46 3.27 -21.18
C LEU A 58 -14.66 3.41 -19.67
N LYS A 59 -15.62 2.66 -19.10
CA LYS A 59 -15.86 2.67 -17.65
C LYS A 59 -14.69 2.10 -16.83
N GLU A 60 -14.02 1.07 -17.36
CA GLU A 60 -12.78 0.54 -16.78
C GLU A 60 -11.68 1.60 -16.79
N ILE A 61 -11.45 2.27 -17.93
CA ILE A 61 -10.47 3.36 -18.06
C ILE A 61 -10.78 4.51 -17.10
N GLU A 62 -12.04 4.94 -16.99
CA GLU A 62 -12.45 5.97 -16.02
C GLU A 62 -12.10 5.57 -14.58
N THR A 63 -12.28 4.29 -14.23
CA THR A 63 -11.89 3.76 -12.91
C THR A 63 -10.37 3.79 -12.72
N TYR A 64 -9.61 3.44 -13.75
CA TYR A 64 -8.14 3.50 -13.71
C TYR A 64 -7.62 4.93 -13.55
N ILE A 65 -8.20 5.90 -14.27
CA ILE A 65 -7.86 7.32 -14.12
C ILE A 65 -8.09 7.77 -12.67
N ASN A 66 -9.27 7.47 -12.09
CA ASN A 66 -9.57 7.80 -10.70
C ASN A 66 -8.60 7.15 -9.71
N ASN A 67 -8.20 5.89 -9.95
CA ASN A 67 -7.21 5.19 -9.11
C ASN A 67 -5.82 5.84 -9.18
N ILE A 68 -5.40 6.25 -10.39
CA ILE A 68 -4.13 6.94 -10.60
C ILE A 68 -4.13 8.30 -9.91
N GLU A 69 -5.20 9.08 -10.06
CA GLU A 69 -5.35 10.38 -9.41
C GLU A 69 -5.34 10.25 -7.88
N GLU A 70 -6.04 9.26 -7.31
CA GLU A 70 -5.99 8.96 -5.88
C GLU A 70 -4.57 8.57 -5.44
N GLY A 71 -3.91 7.69 -6.19
CA GLY A 71 -2.53 7.26 -5.93
C GLY A 71 -1.56 8.43 -5.94
N GLN A 72 -1.63 9.29 -6.96
CA GLN A 72 -0.79 10.49 -7.08
C GLN A 72 -1.04 11.46 -5.92
N ALA A 73 -2.29 11.76 -5.59
CA ALA A 73 -2.62 12.65 -4.48
C ALA A 73 -2.06 12.11 -3.15
N ARG A 74 -2.17 10.79 -2.92
CA ARG A 74 -1.61 10.14 -1.73
C ARG A 74 -0.09 10.23 -1.71
N LEU A 75 0.58 9.90 -2.81
CA LEU A 75 2.04 9.95 -2.91
C LEU A 75 2.60 11.37 -2.75
N ASN A 76 1.92 12.38 -3.29
CA ASN A 76 2.34 13.78 -3.13
C ASN A 76 2.31 14.24 -1.66
N ILE A 77 1.30 13.81 -0.90
CA ILE A 77 1.24 14.10 0.54
C ILE A 77 2.35 13.36 1.27
N MET A 78 2.63 12.12 0.90
CA MET A 78 3.74 11.35 1.48
C MET A 78 5.10 12.02 1.19
N ASP A 79 5.34 12.47 -0.04
CA ASP A 79 6.56 13.18 -0.42
C ASP A 79 6.75 14.48 0.37
N SER A 80 5.69 15.29 0.48
CA SER A 80 5.71 16.50 1.32
C SER A 80 6.00 16.19 2.79
N ASN A 81 5.40 15.12 3.33
CA ASN A 81 5.64 14.68 4.69
C ASN A 81 7.09 14.23 4.91
N LEU A 82 7.68 13.52 3.95
CA LEU A 82 9.07 13.09 3.99
C LEU A 82 10.05 14.25 3.90
N GLN A 83 9.72 15.28 3.12
CA GLN A 83 10.50 16.51 3.09
C GLN A 83 10.50 17.19 4.45
N SER A 84 9.32 17.38 5.06
CA SER A 84 9.21 17.94 6.42
C SER A 84 9.94 17.09 7.47
N ALA A 85 9.82 15.77 7.39
CA ALA A 85 10.56 14.86 8.28
C ALA A 85 12.08 15.02 8.12
N THR A 86 12.56 15.18 6.89
CA THR A 86 13.98 15.41 6.61
C THR A 86 14.47 16.73 7.21
N ASP A 87 13.70 17.80 7.05
CA ASP A 87 14.03 19.12 7.61
C ASP A 87 14.09 19.08 9.15
N ILE A 88 13.13 18.38 9.78
CA ILE A 88 13.11 18.15 11.23
C ILE A 88 14.36 17.38 11.69
N LEU A 89 14.74 16.30 11.00
CA LEU A 89 15.94 15.53 11.34
C LEU A 89 17.22 16.34 11.18
N GLN A 90 17.30 17.21 10.16
CA GLN A 90 18.41 18.14 10.00
C GLN A 90 18.48 19.11 11.17
N ARG A 91 17.34 19.67 11.61
CA ARG A 91 17.29 20.57 12.77
C ARG A 91 17.71 19.86 14.07
N ILE A 92 17.22 18.64 14.31
CA ILE A 92 17.64 17.84 15.46
C ILE A 92 19.16 17.61 15.44
N ARG A 93 19.72 17.31 14.27
CA ARG A 93 21.17 17.13 14.09
C ARG A 93 21.94 18.41 14.42
N GLU A 94 21.49 19.57 13.94
CA GLU A 94 22.10 20.86 14.25
C GLU A 94 22.12 21.13 15.76
N LEU A 95 20.97 20.97 16.44
CA LEU A 95 20.85 21.14 17.89
C LEU A 95 21.75 20.17 18.65
N THR A 96 21.86 18.92 18.20
CA THR A 96 22.71 17.91 18.82
C THR A 96 24.20 18.27 18.69
N ILE A 97 24.62 18.74 17.52
CA ILE A 97 26.00 19.20 17.30
C ILE A 97 26.30 20.45 18.14
N GLN A 98 25.35 21.38 18.23
CA GLN A 98 25.47 22.56 19.09
C GLN A 98 25.58 22.16 20.55
N ALA A 99 24.73 21.26 21.04
CA ALA A 99 24.78 20.77 22.42
C ALA A 99 26.07 20.01 22.74
N ALA A 100 26.67 19.32 21.76
CA ALA A 100 27.96 18.65 21.91
C ALA A 100 29.15 19.63 21.97
N ASN A 101 29.00 20.87 21.49
CA ASN A 101 30.02 21.90 21.66
C ASN A 101 30.05 22.37 23.12
N GLY A 102 31.18 22.14 23.81
CA GLY A 102 31.34 22.43 25.25
C GLY A 102 31.33 23.91 25.66
N THR A 103 30.94 24.83 24.77
CA THR A 103 30.84 26.26 25.02
C THR A 103 29.48 26.69 25.59
N TYR A 104 28.45 25.84 25.49
CA TYR A 104 27.11 26.15 25.98
C TYR A 104 26.93 25.81 27.46
N THR A 105 26.06 26.55 28.15
CA THR A 105 25.76 26.26 29.55
C THR A 105 24.82 25.06 29.70
N LYS A 106 24.69 24.54 30.92
CA LYS A 106 23.69 23.50 31.23
C LYS A 106 22.25 23.97 30.98
N ASP A 107 21.96 25.26 31.17
CA ASP A 107 20.61 25.79 30.91
C ASP A 107 20.32 25.85 29.40
N ASP A 108 21.31 26.24 28.60
CA ASP A 108 21.18 26.29 27.14
C ASP A 108 20.97 24.89 26.55
N THR A 109 21.73 23.90 27.02
CA THR A 109 21.57 22.50 26.60
C THR A 109 20.23 21.90 27.00
N LYS A 110 19.66 22.30 28.15
CA LYS A 110 18.29 21.93 28.53
C LYS A 110 17.25 22.52 27.58
N LYS A 111 17.38 23.79 27.18
CA LYS A 111 16.48 24.42 26.19
C LYS A 111 16.56 23.73 24.83
N MET A 112 17.77 23.38 24.39
CA MET A 112 17.96 22.60 23.16
C MET A 112 17.32 21.22 23.26
N ALA A 113 17.42 20.53 24.39
CA ALA A 113 16.75 19.24 24.61
C ALA A 113 15.22 19.37 24.55
N ILE A 114 14.65 20.46 25.08
CA ILE A 114 13.22 20.76 24.96
C ILE A 114 12.82 20.92 23.49
N GLU A 115 13.60 21.65 22.70
CA GLU A 115 13.34 21.83 21.28
C GLU A 115 13.41 20.50 20.52
N VAL A 116 14.41 19.66 20.82
CA VAL A 116 14.53 18.31 20.24
C VAL A 116 13.31 17.44 20.57
N ASP A 117 12.82 17.46 21.81
CA ASP A 117 11.62 16.71 22.19
C ASP A 117 10.38 17.17 21.39
N GLN A 118 10.21 18.48 21.18
CA GLN A 118 9.11 19.00 20.36
C GLN A 118 9.24 18.57 18.89
N LEU A 119 10.46 18.60 18.34
CA LEU A 119 10.74 18.14 16.99
C LEU A 119 10.47 16.64 16.82
N ILE A 120 10.78 15.81 17.83
CA ILE A 120 10.43 14.38 17.83
C ILE A 120 8.90 14.20 17.83
N ARG A 121 8.17 14.97 18.63
CA ARG A 121 6.69 14.94 18.64
C ARG A 121 6.11 15.32 17.29
N GLU A 122 6.68 16.34 16.65
CA GLU A 122 6.29 16.77 15.30
C GLU A 122 6.55 15.66 14.27
N LEU A 123 7.73 15.02 14.33
CA LEU A 123 8.06 13.88 13.47
C LEU A 123 7.07 12.72 13.65
N VAL A 124 6.67 12.41 14.89
CA VAL A 124 5.65 11.38 15.14
C VAL A 124 4.29 11.79 14.59
N ASN A 125 3.92 13.07 14.65
CA ASN A 125 2.67 13.55 14.04
C ASN A 125 2.70 13.37 12.51
N ILE A 126 3.84 13.66 11.86
CA ILE A 126 4.03 13.39 10.44
C ILE A 126 3.90 11.89 10.16
N ALA A 127 4.54 11.04 10.96
CA ALA A 127 4.48 9.58 10.84
C ALA A 127 3.07 9.01 11.09
N ASN A 128 2.21 9.75 11.80
CA ASN A 128 0.80 9.44 12.03
C ASN A 128 -0.17 10.14 11.06
N SER A 129 0.32 10.66 9.93
CA SER A 129 -0.54 11.33 8.95
C SER A 129 -1.51 10.39 8.24
N TYR A 130 -2.67 10.95 7.86
CA TYR A 130 -3.77 10.25 7.21
C TYR A 130 -4.04 10.79 5.81
N TYR A 131 -4.46 9.90 4.92
CA TYR A 131 -5.12 10.25 3.67
C TYR A 131 -6.55 9.72 3.70
N LYS A 132 -7.52 10.63 3.70
CA LYS A 132 -8.94 10.31 3.95
C LYS A 132 -9.09 9.56 5.29
N GLN A 133 -9.48 8.29 5.28
CA GLN A 133 -9.66 7.45 6.48
C GLN A 133 -8.57 6.37 6.62
N SER A 134 -7.52 6.44 5.80
CA SER A 134 -6.43 5.45 5.77
C SER A 134 -5.13 6.10 6.23
N SER A 135 -4.41 5.42 7.13
CA SER A 135 -3.06 5.83 7.50
C SER A 135 -2.13 5.77 6.29
N LEU A 136 -1.25 6.76 6.16
CA LEU A 136 -0.22 6.76 5.12
C LEU A 136 0.88 5.73 5.37
N TYR A 137 1.21 5.51 6.64
CA TYR A 137 2.38 4.74 7.08
C TYR A 137 2.06 3.50 7.93
N GLY A 138 0.78 3.22 8.18
CA GLY A 138 0.34 2.08 8.99
C GLY A 138 0.19 0.74 8.26
N GLY A 139 0.61 0.65 7.00
CA GLY A 139 0.38 -0.54 6.17
C GLY A 139 -1.11 -0.73 5.88
N HIS A 140 -1.65 -1.90 6.23
CA HIS A 140 -3.09 -2.19 6.15
C HIS A 140 -3.88 -1.68 7.37
N MET A 141 -3.22 -1.15 8.39
CA MET A 141 -3.90 -0.67 9.58
C MET A 141 -4.62 0.66 9.31
N THR A 142 -5.84 0.79 9.84
CA THR A 142 -6.64 2.03 9.80
C THR A 142 -6.42 2.94 11.02
N ASP A 143 -5.96 2.37 12.15
CA ASP A 143 -5.69 3.09 13.39
C ASP A 143 -4.32 3.84 13.36
N THR A 144 -4.00 4.57 14.43
CA THR A 144 -2.75 5.33 14.55
C THR A 144 -1.53 4.40 14.61
N PRO A 145 -0.60 4.48 13.63
CA PRO A 145 0.50 3.54 13.54
C PRO A 145 1.60 3.72 14.58
N PHE A 146 1.84 4.94 15.09
CA PHE A 146 2.88 5.19 16.09
C PHE A 146 2.25 5.66 17.39
N LYS A 147 2.50 4.91 18.47
CA LYS A 147 2.17 5.33 19.83
C LYS A 147 3.40 5.85 20.55
N VAL A 148 3.20 6.95 21.27
CA VAL A 148 4.25 7.61 22.05
C VAL A 148 4.08 7.26 23.52
N GLU A 149 5.15 6.77 24.13
CA GLU A 149 5.26 6.62 25.57
C GLU A 149 6.01 7.83 26.13
N TYR A 150 5.33 8.58 26.98
CA TYR A 150 5.90 9.72 27.69
C TYR A 150 6.44 9.30 29.05
N GLY A 151 7.45 10.02 29.54
CA GLY A 151 7.90 9.90 30.91
C GLY A 151 8.56 11.18 31.41
N LEU A 152 8.52 11.38 32.73
CA LEU A 152 9.18 12.52 33.36
C LEU A 152 10.70 12.44 33.18
N SER A 153 11.29 13.54 32.77
CA SER A 153 12.74 13.74 32.76
C SER A 153 13.18 14.40 34.07
N GLU A 154 14.05 13.74 34.83
CA GLU A 154 14.60 14.29 36.08
C GLU A 154 15.40 15.59 35.84
N ASP A 155 16.03 15.71 34.67
CA ASP A 155 16.86 16.86 34.33
C ASP A 155 16.04 18.08 33.86
N LEU A 156 14.87 17.84 33.27
CA LEU A 156 14.08 18.88 32.61
C LEU A 156 12.78 19.23 33.34
N ASP A 157 12.37 18.41 34.32
CA ASP A 157 11.14 18.60 35.12
C ASP A 157 9.87 18.72 34.25
N TYR A 158 9.85 18.03 33.10
CA TYR A 158 8.68 17.90 32.22
C TYR A 158 8.63 16.52 31.54
N GLU A 159 7.47 16.16 31.00
CA GLU A 159 7.26 14.92 30.23
C GLU A 159 7.93 14.97 28.86
N VAL A 160 8.82 14.03 28.61
CA VAL A 160 9.51 13.83 27.33
C VAL A 160 9.05 12.55 26.66
N VAL A 161 9.24 12.48 25.34
CA VAL A 161 9.14 11.24 24.57
C VAL A 161 10.23 10.28 25.05
N LYS A 162 9.83 9.17 25.67
CA LYS A 162 10.75 8.10 26.09
C LYS A 162 10.92 7.05 25.00
N LYS A 163 9.81 6.69 24.37
CA LYS A 163 9.76 5.61 23.37
C LYS A 163 8.64 5.86 22.38
N VAL A 164 8.88 5.50 21.13
CA VAL A 164 7.86 5.44 20.09
C VAL A 164 7.73 3.99 19.64
N VAL A 165 6.52 3.46 19.68
CA VAL A 165 6.21 2.07 19.30
C VAL A 165 5.38 2.08 18.03
N PHE A 166 5.88 1.38 17.00
CA PHE A 166 5.10 1.11 15.80
C PHE A 166 4.12 -0.04 16.06
N MET A 167 2.87 0.20 15.73
CA MET A 167 1.74 -0.72 15.90
C MET A 167 1.10 -1.14 14.57
N GLY A 168 1.57 -0.59 13.45
CA GLY A 168 1.12 -0.98 12.12
C GLY A 168 1.72 -2.30 11.65
N ASN A 169 1.56 -2.58 10.36
CA ASN A 169 2.17 -3.74 9.71
C ASN A 169 2.90 -3.33 8.42
N ASP A 170 3.65 -4.27 7.84
CA ASP A 170 4.39 -4.10 6.58
C ASP A 170 3.52 -4.32 5.33
N GLY A 171 2.20 -4.20 5.46
CA GLY A 171 1.24 -4.41 4.39
C GLY A 171 1.39 -3.41 3.24
N THR A 172 1.39 -3.92 2.00
CA THR A 172 1.42 -3.12 0.78
C THR A 172 0.01 -2.87 0.25
N VAL A 173 -0.36 -1.60 0.08
CA VAL A 173 -1.62 -1.19 -0.54
C VAL A 173 -1.39 -1.00 -2.03
N MET A 174 -2.01 -1.86 -2.83
CA MET A 174 -1.96 -1.80 -4.29
C MET A 174 -3.17 -1.06 -4.86
N ARG A 175 -2.96 -0.34 -5.97
CA ARG A 175 -4.01 0.28 -6.78
C ARG A 175 -3.83 -0.11 -8.23
N GLN A 176 -4.94 -0.47 -8.88
CA GLN A 176 -4.93 -0.83 -10.28
C GLN A 176 -4.79 0.41 -11.16
N ALA A 177 -3.75 0.47 -11.99
CA ALA A 177 -3.48 1.56 -12.92
C ALA A 177 -3.87 1.22 -14.36
N ASP A 178 -3.87 -0.06 -14.72
CA ASP A 178 -4.35 -0.56 -16.02
C ASP A 178 -4.80 -2.02 -15.90
N THR A 179 -5.19 -2.63 -17.02
CA THR A 179 -5.53 -4.04 -17.15
C THR A 179 -4.35 -4.90 -16.68
N ASN A 180 -4.52 -5.58 -15.54
CA ASN A 180 -3.50 -6.39 -14.87
C ASN A 180 -2.24 -5.62 -14.42
N ASP A 181 -2.30 -4.29 -14.31
CA ASP A 181 -1.19 -3.49 -13.78
C ASP A 181 -1.56 -2.85 -12.44
N PHE A 182 -0.72 -3.05 -11.44
CA PHE A 182 -0.95 -2.62 -10.06
C PHE A 182 0.27 -1.89 -9.52
N VAL A 183 0.02 -0.72 -8.94
CA VAL A 183 1.04 0.14 -8.35
C VAL A 183 0.86 0.20 -6.84
N GLN A 184 1.96 0.08 -6.10
CA GLN A 184 1.97 0.29 -4.66
C GLN A 184 1.85 1.78 -4.34
N ILE A 185 0.92 2.14 -3.44
CA ILE A 185 0.61 3.54 -3.09
C ILE A 185 0.85 3.87 -1.61
N ASN A 186 1.58 3.02 -0.88
CA ASN A 186 1.96 3.28 0.50
C ASN A 186 3.40 2.85 0.78
N LEU A 187 3.94 3.31 1.89
CA LEU A 187 5.22 2.91 2.46
C LEU A 187 4.96 2.48 3.91
N SER A 188 5.62 1.40 4.36
CA SER A 188 5.51 1.00 5.77
C SER A 188 6.31 1.95 6.65
N GLY A 189 5.66 2.50 7.67
CA GLY A 189 6.31 3.34 8.67
C GLY A 189 7.42 2.60 9.43
N ASN A 190 7.29 1.28 9.57
CA ASN A 190 8.29 0.42 10.19
C ASN A 190 9.68 0.52 9.53
N ARG A 191 9.71 0.64 8.20
CA ARG A 191 10.95 0.72 7.43
C ARG A 191 11.43 2.15 7.22
N LEU A 192 10.51 3.10 7.30
CA LEU A 192 10.78 4.49 6.98
C LEU A 192 11.26 5.31 8.18
N PHE A 193 10.71 5.02 9.37
CA PHE A 193 10.94 5.81 10.58
C PHE A 193 11.69 5.06 11.69
N ALA A 194 12.06 3.80 11.46
CA ALA A 194 12.88 3.07 12.44
C ALA A 194 14.29 3.67 12.54
N SER A 195 14.75 3.87 13.76
CA SER A 195 16.06 4.46 14.06
C SER A 195 17.12 3.42 14.44
N GLU A 196 16.71 2.22 14.85
CA GLU A 196 17.59 1.18 15.37
C GLU A 196 17.34 -0.15 14.67
N ASN A 197 18.38 -0.99 14.65
CA ASN A 197 18.24 -2.37 14.24
C ASN A 197 17.51 -3.16 15.31
N THR A 198 16.56 -3.99 14.89
CA THR A 198 15.86 -4.90 15.79
C THR A 198 16.63 -6.19 15.93
N VAL A 199 16.81 -6.66 17.16
CA VAL A 199 17.41 -7.95 17.47
C VAL A 199 16.38 -8.82 18.16
N ILE A 200 16.05 -9.95 17.56
CA ILE A 200 15.19 -10.99 18.12
C ILE A 200 16.08 -12.17 18.51
N LYS A 201 16.08 -12.51 19.79
CA LYS A 201 16.80 -13.67 20.31
C LYS A 201 15.79 -14.70 20.80
N SER A 202 16.00 -15.97 20.45
CA SER A 202 15.20 -17.08 20.97
C SER A 202 15.28 -17.11 22.49
N THR A 203 14.14 -17.29 23.14
CA THR A 203 14.06 -17.49 24.60
C THR A 203 14.51 -18.90 24.99
N ILE A 204 14.36 -19.87 24.10
CA ILE A 204 14.68 -21.28 24.36
C ILE A 204 15.99 -21.65 23.63
N PRO A 205 16.96 -22.28 24.32
CA PRO A 205 18.14 -22.84 23.67
C PRO A 205 17.79 -23.84 22.58
N GLY A 206 18.37 -23.66 21.39
CA GLY A 206 18.28 -24.57 20.25
C GLY A 206 19.45 -25.55 20.16
N THR A 207 20.18 -25.79 21.25
CA THR A 207 21.32 -26.73 21.27
C THR A 207 20.85 -28.13 20.89
N GLY A 208 21.36 -28.66 19.78
CA GLY A 208 20.95 -29.96 19.26
C GLY A 208 19.55 -29.99 18.63
N PHE A 209 18.95 -28.81 18.35
CA PHE A 209 17.66 -28.74 17.68
C PHE A 209 17.70 -29.38 16.30
N ILE A 210 16.70 -30.23 16.02
CA ILE A 210 16.43 -30.83 14.73
C ILE A 210 14.92 -30.74 14.51
N ALA A 211 14.50 -30.23 13.36
CA ALA A 211 13.08 -30.12 13.02
C ALA A 211 12.44 -31.52 12.89
N GLU A 212 11.37 -31.77 13.66
CA GLU A 212 10.69 -33.08 13.67
C GLU A 212 9.71 -33.27 12.49
N LYS A 213 9.23 -32.16 11.93
CA LYS A 213 8.27 -32.08 10.82
C LYS A 213 8.59 -30.87 9.94
N ASP A 214 8.06 -30.88 8.73
CA ASP A 214 8.14 -29.71 7.85
C ASP A 214 7.33 -28.55 8.47
N GLN A 215 7.91 -27.36 8.45
CA GLN A 215 7.33 -26.13 9.00
C GLN A 215 7.63 -24.98 8.05
N VAL A 216 6.72 -24.02 8.00
CA VAL A 216 6.90 -22.77 7.24
C VAL A 216 6.56 -21.62 8.17
N PHE A 217 7.44 -20.64 8.22
CA PHE A 217 7.19 -19.37 8.89
C PHE A 217 7.59 -18.23 7.97
N LYS A 218 7.16 -17.01 8.25
CA LYS A 218 7.53 -15.80 7.51
C LYS A 218 8.44 -14.91 8.33
N ILE A 219 9.46 -14.36 7.69
CA ILE A 219 10.22 -13.20 8.18
C ILE A 219 9.97 -12.06 7.19
N ASP A 220 9.43 -10.94 7.67
CA ASP A 220 9.12 -9.76 6.84
C ASP A 220 8.31 -10.08 5.59
N GLY A 221 7.36 -11.01 5.74
CA GLY A 221 6.46 -11.49 4.68
C GLY A 221 7.06 -12.56 3.76
N VAL A 222 8.34 -12.92 3.90
CA VAL A 222 9.01 -13.93 3.07
C VAL A 222 9.04 -15.28 3.79
N GLU A 223 8.58 -16.32 3.09
CA GLU A 223 8.50 -17.68 3.62
C GLU A 223 9.88 -18.33 3.80
N VAL A 224 10.05 -18.96 4.96
CA VAL A 224 11.22 -19.75 5.35
C VAL A 224 10.77 -21.19 5.52
N PHE A 225 11.23 -22.06 4.64
CA PHE A 225 10.89 -23.48 4.68
C PHE A 225 11.89 -24.26 5.53
N VAL A 226 11.42 -24.82 6.64
CA VAL A 226 12.19 -25.73 7.50
C VAL A 226 11.73 -27.15 7.20
N ALA A 227 12.62 -27.97 6.66
CA ALA A 227 12.37 -29.36 6.37
C ALA A 227 12.60 -30.21 7.63
N LYS A 228 11.89 -31.32 7.73
CA LYS A 228 12.19 -32.36 8.72
C LYS A 228 13.66 -32.78 8.61
N GLY A 229 14.37 -32.73 9.74
CA GLY A 229 15.79 -33.05 9.82
C GLY A 229 16.72 -31.84 9.76
N ASP A 230 16.22 -30.64 9.45
CA ASP A 230 17.03 -29.42 9.48
C ASP A 230 17.50 -29.11 10.91
N ASN A 231 18.79 -28.81 11.03
CA ASN A 231 19.39 -28.33 12.27
C ASN A 231 19.40 -26.80 12.33
N LEU A 232 19.78 -26.24 13.48
CA LEU A 232 19.79 -24.79 13.68
C LEU A 232 20.72 -24.03 12.70
N GLU A 233 21.86 -24.60 12.32
CA GLU A 233 22.79 -24.00 11.35
C GLU A 233 22.15 -23.91 9.96
N THR A 234 21.47 -24.98 9.53
CA THR A 234 20.74 -25.02 8.26
C THR A 234 19.63 -23.97 8.23
N ILE A 235 18.93 -23.78 9.34
CA ILE A 235 17.89 -22.74 9.45
C ILE A 235 18.50 -21.33 9.36
N VAL A 236 19.64 -21.10 10.02
CA VAL A 236 20.37 -19.82 9.93
C VAL A 236 20.82 -19.55 8.50
N ASP A 237 21.38 -20.55 7.82
CA ASP A 237 21.81 -20.42 6.42
C ASP A 237 20.63 -20.15 5.49
N LYS A 238 19.50 -20.83 5.72
CA LYS A 238 18.26 -20.57 4.98
C LYS A 238 17.79 -19.15 5.17
N ILE A 239 17.73 -18.63 6.40
CA ILE A 239 17.35 -17.23 6.66
C ILE A 239 18.31 -16.27 5.98
N ASN A 240 19.63 -16.49 6.08
CA ASN A 240 20.64 -15.63 5.47
C ASN A 240 20.67 -15.71 3.93
N SER A 241 20.16 -16.79 3.35
CA SER A 241 20.00 -16.93 1.90
C SER A 241 18.79 -16.19 1.34
N LEU A 242 17.86 -15.77 2.20
CA LEU A 242 16.76 -14.90 1.80
C LEU A 242 17.30 -13.51 1.51
N ASN A 243 16.96 -12.96 0.35
CA ASN A 243 17.35 -11.59 -0.02
C ASN A 243 16.49 -10.55 0.70
N ILE A 244 16.47 -10.61 2.03
CA ILE A 244 15.73 -9.72 2.93
C ILE A 244 16.72 -8.95 3.82
N PRO A 245 16.35 -7.78 4.37
CA PRO A 245 17.24 -6.96 5.19
C PRO A 245 17.41 -7.51 6.62
N VAL A 246 17.68 -8.82 6.74
CA VAL A 246 17.81 -9.54 8.00
C VAL A 246 19.02 -10.47 7.95
N LYS A 247 19.70 -10.61 9.07
CA LYS A 247 20.83 -11.53 9.28
C LYS A 247 20.54 -12.41 10.49
N ALA A 248 20.63 -13.72 10.31
CA ALA A 248 20.56 -14.69 11.38
C ALA A 248 21.96 -15.19 11.77
N TYR A 249 22.15 -15.50 13.06
CA TYR A 249 23.35 -16.16 13.57
C TYR A 249 23.05 -16.93 14.86
N ILE A 250 23.99 -17.77 15.27
CA ILE A 250 23.92 -18.51 16.53
C ILE A 250 24.75 -17.79 17.58
N ASP A 251 24.12 -17.40 18.68
CA ASP A 251 24.81 -16.93 19.88
C ASP A 251 25.08 -18.11 20.82
N ASN A 252 26.35 -18.40 21.07
CA ASN A 252 26.83 -19.43 22.00
C ASN A 252 27.63 -18.85 23.18
N SER A 253 27.40 -17.57 23.53
CA SER A 253 28.11 -16.90 24.63
C SER A 253 27.94 -17.56 26.00
N THR A 254 26.87 -18.34 26.19
CA THR A 254 26.52 -18.98 27.47
C THR A 254 26.71 -20.50 27.47
N GLY A 255 27.34 -21.07 26.43
CA GLY A 255 27.49 -22.52 26.25
C GLY A 255 26.24 -23.23 25.69
N ASN A 256 25.16 -22.47 25.46
CA ASN A 256 23.94 -22.89 24.80
C ASN A 256 23.78 -22.12 23.49
N ASN A 257 23.30 -22.80 22.44
CA ASN A 257 23.07 -22.19 21.14
C ASN A 257 21.71 -21.49 21.12
N PHE A 258 21.69 -20.18 20.89
CA PHE A 258 20.47 -19.39 20.68
C PHE A 258 20.41 -18.87 19.25
N LEU A 259 19.25 -19.00 18.62
CA LEU A 259 18.98 -18.30 17.37
C LEU A 259 18.86 -16.80 17.65
N VAL A 260 19.64 -16.01 16.94
CA VAL A 260 19.53 -14.55 16.92
C VAL A 260 19.27 -14.10 15.51
N ILE A 261 18.30 -13.22 15.35
CA ILE A 261 17.91 -12.59 14.10
C ILE A 261 18.04 -11.09 14.31
N GLU A 262 18.83 -10.43 13.47
CA GLU A 262 19.11 -9.00 13.54
C GLU A 262 18.80 -8.34 12.20
N SER A 263 18.16 -7.18 12.22
CA SER A 263 17.90 -6.43 11.00
C SER A 263 19.19 -5.79 10.48
N THR A 264 19.45 -5.87 9.19
CA THR A 264 20.63 -5.23 8.57
C THR A 264 20.40 -3.75 8.25
N ILE A 265 19.13 -3.36 8.13
CA ILE A 265 18.65 -1.98 8.00
C ILE A 265 17.68 -1.71 9.15
N PRO A 266 17.63 -0.51 9.75
CA PRO A 266 16.69 -0.19 10.81
C PRO A 266 15.23 -0.46 10.39
N HIS A 267 14.61 -1.45 11.03
CA HIS A 267 13.17 -1.75 10.99
C HIS A 267 12.84 -2.76 12.10
N ASN A 268 11.56 -2.86 12.48
CA ASN A 268 11.09 -3.97 13.32
C ASN A 268 10.93 -5.23 12.48
N ILE A 269 11.59 -6.31 12.89
CA ILE A 269 11.45 -7.60 12.23
C ILE A 269 10.09 -8.19 12.58
N THR A 270 9.35 -8.61 11.55
CA THR A 270 8.07 -9.30 11.71
C THR A 270 8.26 -10.79 11.51
N ILE A 271 7.76 -11.60 12.46
CA ILE A 271 7.80 -13.06 12.38
C ILE A 271 6.38 -13.58 12.49
N GLU A 272 5.94 -14.36 11.52
CA GLU A 272 4.61 -14.97 11.47
C GLU A 272 4.72 -16.48 11.29
N ASP A 273 3.93 -17.26 12.03
CA ASP A 273 3.82 -18.71 11.86
C ASP A 273 2.67 -19.03 10.89
N ILE A 274 2.81 -20.10 10.07
CA ILE A 274 1.84 -20.47 9.02
C ILE A 274 1.23 -21.85 9.28
#